data_AF-A0AAD9V499-F1
#
_entry.id   AF-A0AAD9V499-F1
#
_cell.length_a   1.000
_cell.length_b   1.000
_cell.length_c   1.000
_cell.angle_alpha   90.00
_cell.angle_beta   90.00
_cell.angle_gamma   90.00
#
_symmetry.space_group_name_H-M   'P 1'
#
loop_
_entity.id
_entity.type
_entity.pdbx_description
1 polymer ?
#
loop_
_entity_poly.entity_id
_entity_poly.type
_entity_poly.pdbx_seq_one_letter_code
_entity_poly.pdbx_strand_id
1 'polypeptide(L)'
;MSWAHKVQTGFAAFGRPATSQVKLVRTMNGIYVLMLVIWSSFFSFTQSKVVFKEVCYGKYGCFSKAPPFDDRLVMSPQDPSIVNTTFSLYTRSNKHKAHLIDDEDEEKLYDSNFEISKRTIIISHGWTAAR
;
A
#
# COMPACT_ATOMS: atom_id res chain seq x y z
N MET A 1 -16.18 1.76 -69.97
CA MET A 1 -16.17 0.44 -70.65
C MET A 1 -16.26 -0.61 -69.54
N SER A 2 -17.46 -1.06 -69.12
CA SER A 2 -18.23 -2.20 -69.67
C SER A 2 -17.29 -3.41 -69.90
N TRP A 3 -17.44 -4.61 -69.34
CA TRP A 3 -18.58 -5.55 -69.22
C TRP A 3 -18.21 -6.57 -68.11
N ALA A 4 -19.02 -6.93 -67.10
CA ALA A 4 -20.24 -7.75 -67.10
C ALA A 4 -20.08 -9.16 -67.72
N HIS A 5 -20.00 -10.20 -66.89
CA HIS A 5 -20.61 -11.50 -67.21
C HIS A 5 -21.41 -12.04 -66.03
N LYS A 6 -22.71 -12.11 -66.32
CA LYS A 6 -23.82 -12.66 -65.56
C LYS A 6 -23.95 -14.12 -65.97
N VAL A 7 -24.11 -15.04 -65.03
CA VAL A 7 -24.84 -16.29 -65.29
C VAL A 7 -25.82 -16.50 -64.15
N GLN A 8 -27.07 -16.65 -64.54
CA GLN A 8 -28.25 -16.71 -63.72
C GLN A 8 -29.06 -17.89 -64.25
N THR A 9 -29.27 -18.90 -63.43
CA THR A 9 -30.28 -19.93 -63.67
C THR A 9 -30.91 -20.27 -62.34
N GLY A 10 -32.15 -19.81 -62.16
CA GLY A 10 -32.99 -20.22 -61.05
C GLY A 10 -33.55 -21.62 -61.28
N PHE A 11 -33.90 -22.28 -60.19
CA PHE A 11 -34.94 -23.30 -60.21
C PHE A 11 -35.85 -23.13 -58.99
N ALA A 12 -37.12 -23.42 -59.26
CA ALA A 12 -38.28 -22.98 -58.53
C ALA A 12 -38.44 -23.58 -57.13
N ALA A 13 -39.23 -22.87 -56.34
CA ALA A 13 -39.65 -23.19 -54.99
C ALA A 13 -40.37 -24.55 -54.88
N PHE A 14 -40.03 -25.29 -53.82
CA PHE A 14 -40.92 -26.29 -53.24
C PHE A 14 -41.04 -26.00 -51.74
N GLY A 15 -42.16 -25.39 -51.36
CA GLY A 15 -42.49 -25.15 -49.95
C GLY A 15 -42.92 -26.43 -49.25
N ARG A 16 -42.56 -26.55 -47.96
CA ARG A 16 -43.25 -27.30 -46.90
C ARG A 16 -42.51 -27.11 -45.56
N PRO A 17 -43.16 -27.34 -44.41
CA PRO A 17 -43.72 -26.31 -43.56
C PRO A 17 -42.87 -26.01 -42.31
N ALA A 18 -43.24 -24.94 -41.63
CA ALA A 18 -42.70 -24.53 -40.34
C ALA A 18 -42.66 -25.68 -39.32
N THR A 19 -41.46 -26.05 -38.87
CA THR A 19 -41.25 -26.81 -37.64
C THR A 19 -40.46 -25.94 -36.66
N SER A 20 -41.23 -25.19 -35.87
CA SER A 20 -41.04 -24.96 -34.44
C SER A 20 -39.60 -24.85 -33.93
N GLN A 21 -39.17 -23.60 -33.74
CA GLN A 21 -38.10 -23.23 -32.82
C GLN A 21 -38.50 -23.61 -31.39
N VAL A 22 -38.25 -24.84 -30.97
CA VAL A 22 -38.43 -25.26 -29.57
C VAL A 22 -37.08 -25.66 -29.01
N LYS A 23 -36.51 -24.69 -28.28
CA LYS A 23 -35.75 -24.87 -27.03
C LYS A 23 -35.09 -26.25 -26.88
N LEU A 24 -33.81 -26.33 -27.26
CA LEU A 24 -32.88 -27.17 -26.53
C LEU A 24 -31.93 -26.29 -25.71
N VAL A 25 -32.51 -25.39 -24.91
CA VAL A 25 -31.84 -24.94 -23.68
C VAL A 25 -31.86 -26.17 -22.78
N ARG A 26 -30.80 -26.95 -22.91
CA ARG A 26 -30.48 -28.12 -22.09
C ARG A 26 -30.70 -27.71 -20.64
N THR A 27 -31.71 -28.29 -20.00
CA THR A 27 -32.05 -28.07 -18.60
C THR A 27 -30.81 -28.29 -17.75
N MET A 28 -30.19 -27.20 -17.30
CA MET A 28 -29.18 -27.27 -16.25
C MET A 28 -29.92 -27.76 -15.00
N ASN A 29 -29.59 -28.97 -14.53
CA ASN A 29 -30.23 -29.59 -13.36
C ASN A 29 -30.29 -28.59 -12.21
N GLY A 30 -31.48 -28.38 -11.62
CA GLY A 30 -31.72 -27.34 -10.59
C GLY A 30 -30.78 -27.41 -9.38
N ILE A 31 -30.13 -28.56 -9.16
CA ILE A 31 -29.04 -28.76 -8.21
C ILE A 31 -27.86 -27.80 -8.49
N TYR A 32 -27.47 -27.61 -9.75
CA TYR A 32 -26.35 -26.72 -10.09
C TYR A 32 -26.70 -25.24 -9.86
N VAL A 33 -27.95 -24.84 -10.07
CA VAL A 33 -28.41 -23.47 -9.79
C VAL A 33 -28.43 -23.21 -8.28
N LEU A 34 -28.90 -24.18 -7.47
CA LEU A 34 -28.90 -24.07 -6.01
C LEU A 34 -27.48 -24.00 -5.44
N MET A 35 -26.57 -24.82 -5.98
CA MET A 35 -25.15 -24.80 -5.58
C MET A 35 -24.48 -23.46 -5.91
N LEU A 36 -24.79 -22.84 -7.04
CA LEU A 36 -24.25 -21.51 -7.42
C LEU A 36 -24.76 -20.38 -6.49
N VAL A 37 -26.03 -20.41 -6.09
CA VAL A 37 -26.60 -19.43 -5.15
C VAL A 37 -25.97 -19.58 -3.76
N ILE A 38 -25.87 -20.81 -3.26
CA ILE A 38 -25.24 -21.10 -1.96
C ILE A 38 -23.76 -20.70 -1.96
N TRP A 39 -23.02 -20.94 -3.04
CA TRP A 39 -21.62 -20.55 -3.15
C TRP A 39 -21.44 -19.03 -3.24
N SER A 40 -22.36 -18.30 -3.90
CA SER A 40 -22.34 -16.83 -3.96
C SER A 40 -22.62 -16.17 -2.61
N SER A 41 -23.50 -16.77 -1.79
CA SER A 41 -23.78 -16.33 -0.43
C SER A 41 -22.65 -16.66 0.55
N PHE A 42 -21.90 -17.74 0.31
CA PHE A 42 -20.72 -18.10 1.10
C PHE A 42 -19.46 -17.29 0.73
N PHE A 43 -19.34 -16.82 -0.51
CA PHE A 43 -18.17 -16.05 -0.97
C PHE A 43 -18.18 -14.59 -0.50
N SER A 44 -19.34 -14.08 -0.10
CA SER A 44 -19.42 -12.75 0.49
C SER A 44 -19.17 -12.85 1.98
N PHE A 45 -18.08 -12.25 2.45
CA PHE A 45 -17.82 -11.91 3.86
C PHE A 45 -16.89 -12.84 4.66
N THR A 46 -15.61 -12.89 4.29
CA THR A 46 -14.52 -12.94 5.30
C THR A 46 -13.41 -11.96 4.92
N GLN A 47 -13.60 -10.66 5.18
CA GLN A 47 -12.47 -9.74 5.26
C GLN A 47 -11.89 -9.80 6.67
N SER A 48 -10.93 -10.70 6.89
CA SER A 48 -10.15 -10.70 8.13
C SER A 48 -9.28 -9.44 8.15
N LYS A 49 -9.54 -8.53 9.09
CA LYS A 49 -8.60 -7.44 9.39
C LYS A 49 -7.36 -8.04 10.05
N VAL A 50 -6.22 -7.97 9.37
CA VAL A 50 -4.92 -8.29 9.99
C VAL A 50 -4.57 -7.14 10.91
N VAL A 51 -4.57 -7.37 12.22
CA VAL A 51 -4.13 -6.39 13.22
C VAL A 51 -2.65 -6.62 13.48
N PHE A 52 -1.82 -5.66 13.11
CA PHE A 52 -0.39 -5.70 13.39
C PHE A 52 -0.10 -5.10 14.77
N LYS A 53 0.89 -5.65 15.47
CA LYS A 53 1.38 -5.06 16.72
C LYS A 53 2.02 -3.70 16.42
N GLU A 54 1.66 -2.67 17.17
CA GLU A 54 2.25 -1.34 17.05
C GLU A 54 2.68 -0.79 18.42
N VAL A 55 3.63 0.15 18.41
CA VAL A 55 4.08 0.92 19.57
C VAL A 55 4.03 2.41 19.22
N CYS A 56 3.54 3.25 20.14
CA CYS A 56 3.36 4.68 19.88
C CYS A 56 4.16 5.53 20.87
N TYR A 57 4.82 6.57 20.35
CA TYR A 57 5.68 7.47 21.12
C TYR A 57 5.29 8.93 20.90
N GLY A 58 4.25 9.40 21.60
CA GLY A 58 3.86 10.82 21.63
C GLY A 58 3.89 11.53 20.27
N LYS A 59 4.70 12.59 20.16
CA LYS A 59 4.89 13.39 18.94
C LYS A 59 5.52 12.64 17.76
N TYR A 60 6.16 11.49 18.00
CA TYR A 60 6.83 10.68 16.98
C TYR A 60 5.89 9.67 16.30
N GLY A 61 4.64 9.56 16.74
CA GLY A 61 3.64 8.68 16.14
C GLY A 61 3.79 7.21 16.51
N CYS A 62 3.22 6.33 15.68
CA CYS A 62 3.15 4.88 15.90
C CYS A 62 3.99 4.08 14.90
N PHE A 63 4.65 3.05 15.39
CA PHE A 63 5.50 2.13 14.63
C PHE A 63 4.86 0.75 14.61
N SER A 64 4.35 0.33 13.45
CA SER A 64 3.66 -0.94 13.29
C SER A 64 4.59 -2.04 12.77
N LYS A 65 4.23 -3.29 13.09
CA LYS A 65 4.80 -4.52 12.53
C LYS A 65 4.10 -4.95 11.24
N ALA A 66 3.50 -4.02 10.52
CA ALA A 66 3.01 -4.29 9.18
C ALA A 66 4.19 -4.44 8.22
N PRO A 67 4.05 -5.20 7.12
CA PRO A 67 5.07 -5.25 6.07
C PRO A 67 5.48 -3.84 5.62
N PRO A 68 6.78 -3.54 5.46
CA PRO A 68 7.92 -4.47 5.42
C PRO A 68 8.60 -4.76 6.78
N PHE A 69 8.03 -4.35 7.91
CA PHE A 69 8.64 -4.47 9.25
C PHE A 69 8.16 -5.68 10.05
N ASP A 70 7.48 -6.62 9.38
CA ASP A 70 6.84 -7.82 9.95
C ASP A 70 7.80 -8.99 10.17
N ASP A 71 9.07 -8.87 9.77
CA ASP A 71 10.11 -9.86 10.05
C ASP A 71 10.32 -10.02 11.58
N ARG A 72 10.43 -11.28 12.04
CA ARG A 72 10.68 -11.65 13.43
C ARG A 72 12.01 -11.13 13.97
N LEU A 73 13.01 -10.93 13.10
CA LEU A 73 14.33 -10.42 13.47
C LEU A 73 14.34 -8.89 13.62
N VAL A 74 13.39 -8.20 12.99
CA VAL A 74 13.22 -6.76 13.18
C VAL A 74 12.55 -6.58 14.54
N MET A 75 13.17 -5.84 15.45
CA MET A 75 12.55 -5.48 16.72
C MET A 75 11.70 -4.21 16.55
N SER A 76 10.74 -3.97 17.44
CA SER A 76 10.14 -2.64 17.51
C SER A 76 11.19 -1.63 17.97
N PRO A 77 11.10 -0.36 17.54
CA PRO A 77 11.98 0.69 18.07
C PRO A 77 11.92 0.72 19.60
N GLN A 78 13.03 1.10 20.22
CA GLN A 78 13.07 1.33 21.66
C GLN A 78 12.37 2.66 22.00
N ASP A 79 11.97 2.80 23.26
CA ASP A 79 11.38 4.05 23.74
C ASP A 79 12.36 5.23 23.56
N PRO A 80 11.91 6.42 23.12
CA PRO A 80 12.78 7.58 22.95
C PRO A 80 13.59 7.94 24.19
N SER A 81 13.06 7.71 25.40
CA SER A 81 13.78 7.94 26.66
C SER A 81 14.95 6.97 26.86
N ILE A 82 14.87 5.77 26.28
CA ILE A 82 15.94 4.75 26.32
C ILE A 82 16.98 5.04 25.24
N VAL A 83 16.54 5.43 24.03
CA VAL A 83 17.45 5.84 22.96
C VAL A 83 18.22 7.10 23.35
N ASN A 84 17.57 8.01 24.10
CA ASN A 84 18.14 9.23 24.66
C ASN A 84 18.91 10.06 23.61
N THR A 85 18.26 10.32 22.47
CA THR A 85 18.84 11.08 21.37
C THR A 85 19.20 12.49 21.83
N THR A 86 20.45 12.91 21.61
CA THR A 86 20.91 14.26 21.93
C THR A 86 21.27 15.03 20.66
N PHE A 87 20.92 16.31 20.59
CA PHE A 87 21.33 17.19 19.50
C PHE A 87 22.45 18.14 19.96
N SER A 88 23.65 17.92 19.45
CA SER A 88 24.82 18.76 19.75
C SER A 88 25.07 19.73 18.60
N LEU A 89 24.77 21.02 18.80
CA LEU A 89 24.97 22.06 17.81
C LEU A 89 26.39 22.65 17.88
N TYR A 90 27.11 22.51 16.77
CA TYR A 90 28.40 23.17 16.54
C TYR A 90 28.27 24.21 15.43
N THR A 91 28.83 25.37 15.68
CA THR A 91 28.92 26.46 14.70
C THR A 91 30.35 26.96 14.61
N ARG A 92 30.60 27.91 13.71
CA ARG A 92 31.93 28.52 13.58
C ARG A 92 32.36 29.30 14.83
N SER A 93 31.41 29.76 15.66
CA SER A 93 31.71 30.49 16.90
C SER A 93 31.90 29.58 18.12
N ASN A 94 31.33 28.36 18.13
CA ASN A 94 31.44 27.40 19.25
C ASN A 94 32.01 26.04 18.80
N LYS A 95 33.18 26.04 18.15
CA LYS A 95 33.79 24.84 17.54
C LYS A 95 34.13 23.71 18.53
N HIS A 96 34.45 24.07 19.78
CA HIS A 96 34.97 23.12 20.77
C HIS A 96 33.96 22.72 21.84
N LYS A 97 32.86 23.47 21.96
CA LYS A 97 31.83 23.23 22.97
C LYS A 97 30.46 23.32 22.31
N ALA A 98 29.78 22.18 22.22
CA ALA A 98 28.43 22.11 21.69
C ALA A 98 27.45 22.92 22.54
N HIS A 99 26.46 23.51 21.88
CA HIS A 99 25.19 23.84 22.54
C HIS A 99 24.28 22.62 22.44
N LEU A 100 23.76 22.18 23.58
CA LEU A 100 22.78 21.11 23.61
C LEU A 100 21.41 21.71 23.32
N ILE A 101 20.83 21.32 22.20
CA ILE A 101 19.47 21.67 21.80
C ILE A 101 18.61 20.42 21.87
N ASP A 102 17.30 20.59 21.87
CA ASP A 102 16.36 19.48 21.78
C ASP A 102 15.17 19.87 20.89
N ASP A 103 14.24 18.92 20.76
CA ASP A 103 13.04 19.06 19.94
C ASP A 103 11.77 19.27 20.79
N GLU A 104 11.91 19.52 22.09
CA GLU A 104 10.82 19.79 23.04
C GLU A 104 10.79 21.26 23.49
N ASP A 105 11.96 21.87 23.59
CA ASP A 105 12.23 23.20 24.12
C ASP A 105 12.89 24.06 23.03
N GLU A 106 12.05 24.83 22.33
CA GLU A 106 12.51 25.76 21.30
C GLU A 106 13.43 26.87 21.85
N GLU A 107 13.33 27.21 23.14
CA GLU A 107 14.17 28.26 23.74
C GLU A 107 15.64 27.90 23.64
N LYS A 108 16.00 26.61 23.80
CA LYS A 108 17.38 26.14 23.62
C LYS A 108 17.91 26.39 22.21
N LEU A 109 17.05 26.35 21.19
CA LEU A 109 17.45 26.68 19.82
C LEU A 109 17.68 28.19 19.67
N TYR A 110 16.77 29.01 20.19
CA TYR A 110 16.86 30.48 20.13
C TYR A 110 18.05 31.04 20.93
N ASP A 111 18.36 30.44 22.08
CA ASP A 111 19.50 30.81 22.93
C ASP A 111 20.84 30.27 22.40
N SER A 112 20.80 29.45 21.34
CA SER A 112 21.99 28.91 20.73
C SER A 112 22.60 29.84 19.67
N ASN A 113 23.76 29.45 19.13
CA ASN A 113 24.39 30.18 18.01
C ASN A 113 23.81 29.78 16.65
N PHE A 114 22.61 29.19 16.61
CA PHE A 114 21.94 28.78 15.38
C PHE A 114 21.56 30.00 14.54
N GLU A 115 21.82 29.94 13.24
CA GLU A 115 21.48 31.02 12.31
C GLU A 115 20.74 30.44 11.11
N ILE A 116 19.46 30.81 10.95
CA ILE A 116 18.57 30.32 9.89
C ILE A 116 19.06 30.65 8.48
N SER A 117 19.86 31.72 8.33
CA SER A 117 20.43 32.13 7.05
C SER A 117 21.61 31.25 6.59
N LYS A 118 22.15 30.41 7.49
CA LYS A 118 23.29 29.54 7.21
C LYS A 118 22.83 28.12 6.90
N ARG A 119 23.66 27.40 6.14
CA ARG A 119 23.43 25.98 5.84
C ARG A 119 23.56 25.13 7.11
N THR A 120 22.51 24.38 7.43
CA THR A 120 22.52 23.35 8.48
C THR A 120 22.94 22.00 7.90
N ILE A 121 23.85 21.30 8.59
CA ILE A 121 24.30 19.95 8.24
C ILE A 121 24.06 19.07 9.47
N ILE A 122 23.29 17.99 9.30
CA ILE A 122 23.02 17.00 10.35
C ILE A 122 23.97 15.83 10.12
N ILE A 123 24.75 15.49 11.15
CA ILE A 123 25.64 14.33 11.15
C ILE A 123 25.10 13.35 12.19
N SER A 124 24.66 12.18 11.74
CA SER A 124 24.21 11.09 12.59
C SER A 124 25.18 9.93 12.48
N HIS A 125 25.58 9.37 13.61
CA HIS A 125 26.45 8.20 13.64
C HIS A 125 25.61 6.91 13.59
N GLY A 126 26.18 5.87 12.99
CA GLY A 126 25.67 4.51 13.12
C GLY A 126 26.40 3.77 14.24
N TRP A 127 26.83 2.55 13.92
CA TRP A 127 27.71 1.78 14.77
C TRP A 127 29.02 2.53 15.05
N THR A 128 29.32 2.76 16.32
CA THR A 128 30.60 3.29 16.79
C THR A 128 31.41 2.13 17.36
N ALA A 129 32.69 2.04 17.00
CA ALA A 129 33.56 0.96 17.47
C ALA A 129 33.93 1.07 18.96
N ALA A 130 33.55 2.17 19.62
CA ALA A 130 33.81 2.40 21.03
C ALA A 130 32.85 1.56 21.88
N ARG A 131 33.39 0.57 22.58
CA ARG A 131 32.77 -0.15 23.68
C ARG A 131 33.44 0.25 24.98
#